data_AF-A0A7J9N5A4-F1
#
_entry.id   AF-A0A7J9N5A4-F1
#
_cell.length_a   1.000
_cell.length_b   1.000
_cell.length_c   1.000
_cell.angle_alpha   90.00
_cell.angle_beta   90.00
_cell.angle_gamma   90.00
#
_symmetry.space_group_name_H-M   'P 1'
#
loop_
_entity.id
_entity.type
_entity.pdbx_description
1 polymer ?
#
loop_
_entity_poly.entity_id
_entity_poly.type
_entity_poly.pdbx_seq_one_letter_code
_entity_poly.pdbx_strand_id
1 'polypeptide(L)'
;MVSCFKKFYTLCFNVKLHGTSKSLWLIAIAASCWSVWLARNEMVFERKVLSMDALIFHSKMRALLWVRAVFNECMVQERLWWLSPSKCRFVQTYYIGLALSSSWWLKFNVSGLATEEAMGCGGVLRDEEGNVRALFLRPCDAIDADSA
;
A
#
# COMPACT_ATOMS: atom_id res chain seq x y z
N MET A 1 -1.15 24.97 -26.19
CA MET A 1 -0.90 24.01 -25.09
C MET A 1 -2.19 23.39 -24.54
N VAL A 2 -3.21 24.19 -24.18
CA VAL A 2 -4.49 23.71 -23.62
C VAL A 2 -5.29 22.78 -24.55
N SER A 3 -5.30 23.03 -25.87
CA SER A 3 -6.03 22.17 -26.82
C SER A 3 -5.41 20.78 -26.98
N CYS A 4 -4.08 20.67 -26.91
CA CYS A 4 -3.36 19.39 -26.96
C CYS A 4 -3.64 18.57 -25.69
N PHE A 5 -3.65 19.21 -24.51
CA PHE A 5 -3.98 18.54 -23.27
C PHE A 5 -5.42 18.03 -23.26
N LYS A 6 -6.39 18.83 -23.75
CA LYS A 6 -7.79 18.39 -23.88
C LYS A 6 -7.91 17.17 -24.77
N LYS A 7 -7.27 17.17 -25.95
CA LYS A 7 -7.25 16.01 -26.87
C LYS A 7 -6.63 14.76 -26.22
N PHE A 8 -5.49 14.93 -25.56
CA PHE A 8 -4.81 13.85 -24.83
C PHE A 8 -5.70 13.29 -23.72
N TYR A 9 -6.27 14.14 -22.87
CA TYR A 9 -7.15 13.71 -21.80
C TYR A 9 -8.40 12.98 -22.32
N THR A 10 -9.03 13.51 -23.36
CA THR A 10 -10.17 12.85 -24.02
C THR A 10 -9.78 11.47 -24.57
N LEU A 11 -8.60 11.34 -25.18
CA LEU A 11 -8.07 10.05 -25.64
C LEU A 11 -7.91 9.06 -24.47
N CYS A 12 -7.27 9.49 -23.38
CA CYS A 12 -7.07 8.67 -22.19
C CYS A 12 -8.39 8.27 -21.52
N PHE A 13 -9.38 9.16 -21.49
CA PHE A 13 -10.68 8.89 -20.85
C PHE A 13 -11.55 7.93 -21.66
N ASN A 14 -11.44 7.97 -22.99
CA ASN A 14 -12.24 7.16 -23.92
C ASN A 14 -11.71 5.74 -24.12
N VAL A 15 -10.60 5.36 -23.47
CA VAL A 15 -10.12 3.97 -23.48
C VAL A 15 -11.21 3.06 -22.91
N LYS A 16 -11.50 1.95 -23.62
CA LYS A 16 -12.49 0.93 -23.23
C LYS A 16 -12.00 0.08 -22.06
N LEU A 17 -11.87 0.69 -20.90
CA LEU A 17 -11.63 0.05 -19.61
C LEU A 17 -12.88 0.19 -18.74
N HIS A 18 -13.09 -0.75 -17.84
CA HIS A 18 -14.24 -0.77 -16.94
C HIS A 18 -13.80 -0.97 -15.48
N GLY A 19 -14.65 -0.54 -14.55
CA GLY A 19 -14.46 -0.71 -13.11
C GLY A 19 -13.11 -0.19 -12.60
N THR A 20 -12.50 -0.95 -11.70
CA THR A 20 -11.21 -0.63 -11.05
C THR A 20 -10.09 -0.38 -12.06
N SER A 21 -10.07 -1.11 -13.18
CA SER A 21 -9.05 -0.92 -14.22
C SER A 21 -9.12 0.47 -14.86
N LYS A 22 -10.32 1.03 -15.06
CA LYS A 22 -10.48 2.41 -15.57
C LYS A 22 -9.97 3.43 -14.55
N SER A 23 -10.28 3.24 -13.27
CA SER A 23 -9.80 4.12 -12.20
C SER A 23 -8.27 4.12 -12.08
N LEU A 24 -7.66 2.93 -12.09
CA LEU A 24 -6.19 2.79 -12.05
C LEU A 24 -5.51 3.45 -13.24
N TRP A 25 -6.08 3.28 -14.43
CA TRP A 25 -5.61 3.95 -15.65
C TRP A 25 -5.66 5.47 -15.51
N LEU A 26 -6.78 6.02 -15.05
CA LEU A 26 -6.92 7.47 -14.85
C LEU A 26 -5.98 8.01 -13.77
N ILE A 27 -5.77 7.27 -12.68
CA ILE A 27 -4.80 7.62 -11.63
C ILE A 27 -3.38 7.65 -12.21
N ALA A 28 -3.01 6.67 -13.03
CA ALA A 28 -1.69 6.64 -13.68
C ALA A 28 -1.49 7.87 -14.57
N ILE A 29 -2.47 8.20 -15.42
CA ILE A 29 -2.41 9.39 -16.29
C ILE A 29 -2.31 10.67 -15.47
N ALA A 30 -3.14 10.83 -14.45
CA ALA A 30 -3.12 12.00 -13.59
C ALA A 30 -1.78 12.14 -12.85
N ALA A 31 -1.23 11.04 -12.32
CA ALA A 31 0.05 11.02 -11.64
C ALA A 31 1.21 11.39 -12.59
N SER A 32 1.18 10.92 -13.84
CA SER A 32 2.15 11.29 -14.87
C SER A 32 2.06 12.77 -15.25
N CYS A 33 0.85 13.30 -15.49
CA CYS A 33 0.67 14.72 -15.77
C CYS A 33 1.17 15.59 -14.61
N TRP A 34 0.88 15.18 -13.37
CA TRP A 34 1.34 15.88 -12.17
C TRP A 34 2.86 15.82 -12.02
N SER A 35 3.49 14.67 -12.29
CA SER A 35 4.96 14.52 -12.32
C SER A 35 5.60 15.50 -13.30
N VAL A 36 5.09 15.56 -14.53
CA VAL A 36 5.61 16.44 -15.58
C VAL A 36 5.45 17.90 -15.18
N TRP A 37 4.31 18.26 -14.59
CA TRP A 37 4.07 19.62 -14.13
C TRP A 37 5.03 20.02 -13.00
N LEU A 38 5.25 19.16 -12.00
CA LEU A 38 6.22 19.40 -10.93
C LEU A 38 7.65 19.53 -11.47
N ALA A 39 8.09 18.59 -12.31
CA ALA A 39 9.43 18.63 -12.90
C ALA A 39 9.66 19.90 -13.73
N ARG A 40 8.65 20.35 -14.48
CA ARG A 40 8.69 21.63 -15.21
C ARG A 40 8.84 22.80 -14.24
N ASN A 41 8.09 22.82 -13.14
CA ASN A 41 8.18 23.90 -12.16
C ASN A 41 9.54 23.93 -11.47
N GLU A 42 10.06 22.79 -11.03
CA GLU A 42 11.41 22.70 -10.45
C GLU A 42 12.50 23.19 -11.43
N MET A 43 12.36 22.88 -12.72
CA MET A 43 13.27 23.39 -13.75
C MET A 43 13.15 24.91 -13.94
N VAL A 44 11.94 25.45 -13.91
CA VAL A 44 11.70 26.90 -14.11
C VAL A 44 12.15 27.72 -12.89
N PHE A 45 11.83 27.26 -11.68
CA PHE A 45 12.03 28.03 -10.45
C PHE A 45 13.37 27.72 -9.76
N GLU A 46 13.81 26.47 -9.78
CA GLU A 46 15.01 26.02 -9.07
C GLU A 46 16.19 25.67 -9.99
N ARG A 47 15.99 25.76 -11.32
CA ARG A 47 16.95 25.31 -12.36
C ARG A 47 17.42 23.86 -12.19
N LYS A 48 16.64 23.05 -11.48
CA LYS A 48 16.90 21.61 -11.33
C LYS A 48 16.43 20.89 -12.58
N VAL A 49 17.32 20.13 -13.20
CA VAL A 49 16.98 19.27 -14.34
C VAL A 49 16.72 17.87 -13.81
N LEU A 50 15.50 17.39 -13.97
CA LEU A 50 15.12 16.03 -13.59
C LEU A 50 15.40 15.09 -14.77
N SER A 51 16.09 13.97 -14.52
CA SER A 51 16.29 12.95 -15.55
C SER A 51 14.95 12.28 -15.90
N MET A 52 14.87 11.71 -17.11
CA MET A 52 13.69 10.94 -17.52
C MET A 52 13.43 9.75 -16.59
N ASP A 53 14.48 9.08 -16.11
CA ASP A 53 14.35 7.96 -15.17
C ASP A 53 13.77 8.40 -13.83
N ALA A 54 14.24 9.54 -13.30
CA ALA A 54 13.68 10.11 -12.09
C ALA A 54 12.22 10.54 -12.29
N LEU A 55 11.87 11.10 -13.45
CA LEU A 55 10.48 11.47 -13.78
C LEU A 55 9.55 10.24 -13.80
N ILE A 56 10.01 9.15 -14.44
CA ILE A 56 9.28 7.87 -14.48
C ILE A 56 9.14 7.31 -13.07
N PHE A 57 10.22 7.31 -12.28
CA PHE A 57 10.20 6.85 -10.90
C PHE A 57 9.21 7.64 -10.04
N HIS A 58 9.25 8.98 -10.09
CA HIS A 58 8.31 9.83 -9.37
C HIS A 58 6.87 9.63 -9.84
N SER A 59 6.65 9.41 -11.14
CA SER A 59 5.32 9.11 -11.66
C SER A 59 4.79 7.80 -11.11
N LYS A 60 5.62 6.74 -11.08
CA LYS A 60 5.25 5.42 -10.53
C LYS A 60 5.00 5.49 -9.02
N MET A 61 5.86 6.19 -8.28
CA MET A 61 5.71 6.39 -6.83
C MET A 61 4.41 7.14 -6.51
N ARG A 62 4.11 8.22 -7.23
CA ARG A 62 2.88 8.99 -6.99
C ARG A 62 1.62 8.21 -7.34
N ALA A 63 1.64 7.51 -8.48
CA ALA A 63 0.54 6.63 -8.85
C ALA A 63 0.29 5.57 -7.76
N LEU A 64 1.34 4.95 -7.21
CA LEU A 64 1.22 3.98 -6.12
C LEU A 64 0.57 4.60 -4.86
N LEU A 65 1.04 5.78 -4.43
CA LEU A 65 0.51 6.47 -3.26
C LEU A 65 -0.96 6.87 -3.46
N TRP A 66 -1.31 7.37 -4.64
CA TRP A 66 -2.70 7.74 -4.96
C TRP A 66 -3.61 6.53 -5.04
N VAL A 67 -3.13 5.41 -5.60
CA VAL A 67 -3.86 4.15 -5.58
C VAL A 67 -4.09 3.65 -4.15
N ARG A 68 -3.06 3.69 -3.29
CA ARG A 68 -3.22 3.34 -1.86
C ARG A 68 -4.22 4.26 -1.16
N ALA A 69 -4.23 5.55 -1.46
CA ALA A 69 -5.18 6.50 -0.88
C ALA A 69 -6.64 6.27 -1.35
N VAL A 70 -6.85 5.95 -2.62
CA VAL A 70 -8.19 5.69 -3.19
C VAL A 70 -8.70 4.31 -2.80
N PHE A 71 -7.81 3.32 -2.71
CA PHE A 71 -8.12 1.94 -2.39
C PHE A 71 -7.40 1.52 -1.11
N ASN A 72 -7.83 2.10 0.03
CA ASN A 72 -7.18 1.95 1.34
C ASN A 72 -6.99 0.47 1.78
N GLU A 73 -7.79 -0.44 1.24
CA GLU A 73 -7.77 -1.88 1.56
C GLU A 73 -7.12 -2.76 0.48
N CYS A 74 -6.54 -2.15 -0.56
CA CYS A 74 -5.98 -2.90 -1.68
C CYS A 74 -4.52 -3.27 -1.41
N MET A 75 -4.28 -4.57 -1.25
CA MET A 75 -2.92 -5.11 -1.16
C MET A 75 -2.22 -5.00 -2.52
N VAL A 76 -1.45 -3.93 -2.73
CA VAL A 76 -0.59 -3.79 -3.91
C VAL A 76 0.71 -4.55 -3.68
N GLN A 77 0.94 -5.62 -4.44
CA GLN A 77 2.22 -6.31 -4.40
C GLN A 77 3.31 -5.42 -5.02
N GLU A 78 4.08 -4.76 -4.16
CA GLU A 78 5.05 -3.73 -4.53
C GLU A 78 6.12 -4.23 -5.52
N ARG A 79 6.60 -5.48 -5.37
CA ARG A 79 7.55 -6.08 -6.32
C ARG A 79 6.99 -6.15 -7.74
N LEU A 80 5.72 -6.47 -7.89
CA LEU A 80 5.07 -6.54 -9.21
C LEU A 80 4.80 -5.14 -9.78
N TRP A 81 4.54 -4.16 -8.92
CA TRP A 81 4.34 -2.77 -9.33
C TRP A 81 5.54 -2.21 -10.08
N TRP A 82 6.75 -2.47 -9.58
CA TRP A 82 7.97 -1.98 -10.21
C TRP A 82 8.24 -2.60 -11.57
N LEU A 83 8.00 -3.92 -11.69
CA LEU A 83 8.20 -4.70 -12.92
C LEU A 83 7.12 -4.43 -13.96
N SER A 84 5.85 -4.46 -13.56
CA SER A 84 4.70 -4.33 -14.46
C SER A 84 3.44 -3.93 -13.67
N PRO A 85 3.13 -2.62 -13.57
CA PRO A 85 1.95 -2.12 -12.85
C PRO A 85 0.63 -2.73 -13.35
N SER A 86 0.55 -3.05 -14.64
CA SER A 86 -0.62 -3.68 -15.25
C SER A 86 -0.85 -5.12 -14.80
N LYS A 87 0.18 -5.80 -14.27
CA LYS A 87 0.08 -7.16 -13.73
C LYS A 87 -0.26 -7.19 -12.24
N CYS A 88 -0.33 -6.04 -11.57
CA CYS A 88 -0.77 -5.97 -10.19
C CYS A 88 -2.25 -6.37 -10.10
N ARG A 89 -2.54 -7.40 -9.28
CA ARG A 89 -3.91 -7.72 -8.89
C ARG A 89 -4.31 -6.87 -7.70
N PHE A 90 -5.41 -6.16 -7.86
CA PHE A 90 -6.02 -5.33 -6.82
C PHE A 90 -7.09 -6.18 -6.13
N VAL A 91 -6.72 -6.81 -5.03
CA VAL A 91 -7.68 -7.52 -4.19
C VAL A 91 -8.39 -6.47 -3.36
N GLN A 92 -9.63 -6.18 -3.71
CA GLN A 92 -10.48 -5.30 -2.92
C GLN A 92 -11.06 -6.12 -1.78
N THR A 93 -10.64 -5.81 -0.56
CA THR A 93 -11.06 -6.51 0.65
C THR A 93 -12.47 -6.07 1.05
N TYR A 94 -13.47 -6.25 0.16
CA TYR A 94 -14.87 -6.01 0.52
C TYR A 94 -15.24 -6.91 1.69
N TYR A 95 -15.33 -6.35 2.90
CA TYR A 95 -15.84 -7.03 4.11
C TYR A 95 -15.35 -8.48 4.26
N ILE A 96 -14.05 -8.63 4.51
CA ILE A 96 -13.51 -9.91 4.93
C ILE A 96 -13.03 -9.79 6.37
N GLY A 97 -13.98 -9.89 7.30
CA GLY A 97 -13.71 -10.81 8.40
C GLY A 97 -13.48 -12.18 7.77
N LEU A 98 -12.25 -12.70 7.89
CA LEU A 98 -11.93 -14.11 7.69
C LEU A 98 -12.27 -14.77 6.33
N ALA A 99 -11.52 -14.48 5.27
CA ALA A 99 -11.55 -15.24 4.01
C ALA A 99 -10.26 -15.00 3.22
N LEU A 100 -9.12 -15.31 3.86
CA LEU A 100 -7.99 -15.89 3.14
C LEU A 100 -8.38 -17.34 2.83
N SER A 101 -8.10 -17.78 1.59
CA SER A 101 -8.26 -19.14 1.05
C SER A 101 -8.26 -20.25 2.12
N SER A 102 -9.25 -21.13 2.05
CA SER A 102 -9.55 -22.23 2.98
C SER A 102 -8.51 -23.37 3.03
N SER A 103 -7.22 -23.06 3.17
CA SER A 103 -6.18 -24.09 3.24
C SER A 103 -4.92 -23.73 4.04
N TRP A 104 -4.83 -22.53 4.63
CA TRP A 104 -3.65 -22.12 5.43
C TRP A 104 -3.98 -21.15 6.59
N TRP A 105 -4.88 -21.51 7.50
CA TRP A 105 -5.16 -20.77 8.74
C TRP A 105 -4.05 -21.00 9.78
N LEU A 106 -3.33 -19.93 10.11
CA LEU A 106 -2.55 -19.83 11.35
C LEU A 106 -3.28 -18.86 12.30
N LYS A 107 -3.76 -19.35 13.44
CA LYS A 107 -4.43 -18.53 14.47
C LYS A 107 -3.43 -18.10 15.55
N PHE A 108 -3.21 -16.80 15.68
CA PHE A 108 -2.37 -16.23 16.73
C PHE A 108 -3.24 -15.71 17.89
N ASN A 109 -3.10 -16.30 19.08
CA ASN A 109 -3.76 -15.84 20.30
C ASN A 109 -2.73 -15.15 21.20
N VAL A 110 -3.04 -13.98 21.74
CA VAL A 110 -2.17 -13.26 22.67
C VAL A 110 -2.88 -13.12 24.02
N SER A 111 -2.16 -13.35 25.11
CA SER A 111 -2.61 -13.12 26.47
C SER A 111 -1.55 -12.32 27.23
N GLY A 112 -1.99 -11.35 28.02
CA GLY A 112 -1.14 -10.61 28.95
C GLY A 112 -1.44 -11.05 30.38
N LEU A 113 -0.39 -11.12 31.20
CA LEU A 113 -0.50 -11.25 32.65
C LEU A 113 0.28 -10.11 33.29
N ALA A 114 -0.36 -9.40 34.22
CA ALA A 114 0.27 -8.40 35.05
C ALA A 114 -0.04 -8.74 36.52
N THR A 115 1.01 -8.94 37.31
CA THR A 115 0.97 -9.04 38.77
C THR A 115 1.85 -7.94 39.36
N GLU A 116 1.73 -7.71 40.67
CA GLU A 116 2.55 -6.70 41.38
C GLU A 116 4.06 -6.99 41.29
N GLU A 117 4.45 -8.25 41.03
CA GLU A 117 5.85 -8.69 40.97
C GLU A 117 6.36 -8.92 39.54
N ALA A 118 5.47 -9.10 38.55
CA ALA A 118 5.86 -9.43 37.18
C ALA A 118 4.83 -9.01 36.13
N MET A 119 5.31 -8.52 34.99
CA MET A 119 4.49 -8.32 33.80
C MET A 119 5.02 -9.18 32.66
N GLY A 120 4.12 -9.74 31.86
CA GLY A 120 4.51 -10.53 30.70
C GLY A 120 3.41 -10.62 29.67
N CYS A 121 3.82 -10.75 28.41
CA CYS A 121 2.91 -11.10 27.33
C CYS A 121 3.32 -12.43 26.71
N GLY A 122 2.30 -13.22 26.37
CA GLY A 122 2.46 -14.52 25.75
C GLY A 122 1.60 -14.64 24.51
N GLY A 123 2.09 -15.37 23.51
CA GLY A 123 1.39 -15.63 22.27
C GLY A 123 1.46 -17.10 21.88
N VAL A 124 0.37 -17.64 21.36
CA VAL A 124 0.28 -19.01 20.83
C VAL A 124 -0.15 -18.95 19.37
N LEU A 125 0.70 -19.45 18.47
CA LEU A 125 0.36 -19.65 17.07
C LEU A 125 -0.12 -21.09 16.86
N ARG A 126 -1.32 -21.26 16.31
CA ARG A 126 -1.94 -22.57 16.03
C ARG A 126 -2.24 -22.74 14.54
N ASP A 127 -2.21 -23.97 14.03
CA ASP A 127 -2.67 -24.28 12.67
C ASP A 127 -4.20 -24.47 12.60
N GLU A 128 -4.70 -24.89 11.43
CA GLU A 128 -6.14 -25.10 11.18
C GLU A 128 -6.71 -26.22 12.05
N GLU A 129 -5.90 -27.24 12.36
CA GLU A 129 -6.25 -28.36 13.22
C GLU A 129 -6.18 -28.01 14.71
N GLY A 130 -5.72 -26.80 15.06
CA GLY A 130 -5.59 -26.31 16.42
C GLY A 130 -4.29 -26.71 17.12
N ASN A 131 -3.36 -27.38 16.43
CA ASN A 131 -2.04 -27.73 16.94
C ASN A 131 -1.19 -26.48 17.10
N VAL A 132 -0.42 -26.41 18.18
CA VAL A 132 0.48 -25.29 18.44
C VAL A 132 1.71 -25.42 17.54
N ARG A 133 1.97 -24.39 16.73
CA ARG A 133 3.14 -24.29 15.84
C ARG A 133 4.26 -23.44 16.43
N ALA A 134 3.92 -22.48 17.28
CA ALA A 134 4.90 -21.67 17.99
C ALA A 134 4.32 -21.08 19.28
N LEU A 135 5.20 -20.85 20.25
CA LEU A 135 4.94 -20.15 21.50
C LEU A 135 5.89 -18.96 21.60
N PHE A 136 5.34 -17.82 22.02
CA PHE A 136 6.10 -16.60 22.26
C PHE A 136 5.85 -16.19 23.70
N LEU A 137 6.92 -15.89 24.43
CA LEU A 137 6.83 -15.36 25.79
C LEU A 137 7.84 -14.22 25.89
N ARG A 138 7.37 -13.08 26.38
CA ARG A 138 8.24 -11.96 26.69
C ARG A 138 7.92 -11.45 28.09
N PRO A 139 8.87 -11.55 29.03
CA PRO A 139 8.84 -10.77 30.27
C PRO A 139 8.92 -9.28 29.92
N CYS A 140 8.10 -8.48 30.58
CA CYS A 140 8.18 -7.03 30.55
C CYS A 140 8.68 -6.57 31.90
N ASP A 141 9.74 -5.76 31.91
CA ASP A 141 10.18 -5.09 33.13
C ASP A 141 9.08 -4.11 33.59
N ALA A 142 8.83 -4.06 34.89
CA ALA A 142 7.95 -3.05 35.47
C ALA A 142 8.61 -1.68 35.27
N ILE A 143 8.02 -0.84 34.42
CA ILE A 143 8.40 0.58 34.31
C ILE A 143 7.42 1.32 35.20
N ASP A 144 7.90 1.83 36.34
CA ASP A 144 7.10 2.70 37.19
C ASP A 144 6.62 3.91 36.37
N ALA A 145 5.31 4.16 36.45
CA ALA A 145 4.64 5.20 35.67
C ALA A 145 5.04 6.64 36.03
N ASP A 146 5.93 6.83 37.03
CA ASP A 146 6.33 8.12 37.58
C ASP A 146 7.62 8.71 37.00
N SER A 147 8.10 8.22 35.84
CA SER A 147 9.34 8.72 35.21
C SER A 147 9.18 9.23 33.77
N ALA A 148 8.01 9.75 33.38
CA ALA A 148 7.81 10.48 32.13
C ALA A 148 7.57 11.98 32.35
#